data_AF-A0ABD2W3A3-F1
#
_entry.id   AF-A0ABD2W3A3-F1
#
_cell.length_a   1.000
_cell.length_b   1.000
_cell.length_c   1.000
_cell.angle_alpha   90.00
_cell.angle_beta   90.00
_cell.angle_gamma   90.00
#
_symmetry.space_group_name_H-M   'P 1'
#
loop_
_entity.id
_entity.type
_entity.pdbx_description
1 polymer ?
#
loop_
_entity_poly.entity_id
_entity_poly.type
_entity_poly.pdbx_seq_one_letter_code
_entity_poly.pdbx_strand_id
1 'polypeptide(L)'
;MAGALCEYGAGDRGSSAVLVKEANSASYADIPRNVKSDPKLKEFSAGVTKIRRNAGGALLFELSKEAKNIEDMVEAVASRVGKEVEVCAKTQRATLALSDMDEITTKEDLRSALACALGDPHDGDIVRSLRPAYGTEPKLVRGDKMSIIDLTFASSDVAARVSEWKLLDDHTESDHRAILLTLLDEKRKKAPAPPWKWNIKSFDQDTFEVAIADDRSIAGPAAEKAKKLMGLVSHACDASMARSTPRKARSPVYWWNDDIARLREGCISARRTAQRARVDRAHHYERYKEARAELLRAIKNSKRQCWKDLVQSIDDCPWGRPYKIVMNKLQNQAAPSPTDLPLVTQIVRTLFPSDAIGASLLSIEGRENPQHVPPVTMEKLR
;
A
#
# COMPACT_ATOMS: atom_id res chain seq x y z
N MET A 1 4.07 19.09 26.33
CA MET A 1 2.86 18.46 26.89
C MET A 1 3.08 16.96 26.96
N ALA A 2 3.41 16.45 28.14
CA ALA A 2 3.63 15.03 28.40
C ALA A 2 2.35 14.38 28.95
N GLY A 3 2.18 13.09 28.72
CA GLY A 3 1.09 12.30 29.28
C GLY A 3 1.64 11.17 30.14
N ALA A 4 1.04 10.94 31.31
CA ALA A 4 1.39 9.86 32.21
C ALA A 4 0.20 8.94 32.45
N LEU A 5 0.46 7.63 32.35
CA LEU A 5 -0.46 6.60 32.81
C LEU A 5 0.04 6.08 34.15
N CYS A 6 -0.75 6.32 35.19
CA CYS A 6 -0.47 5.88 36.54
C CYS A 6 -1.48 4.79 36.92
N GLU A 7 -1.02 3.69 37.49
CA GLU A 7 -1.90 2.72 38.13
C GLU A 7 -1.88 2.93 39.62
N TYR A 8 -3.01 3.34 40.16
CA TYR A 8 -3.18 3.54 41.59
C TYR A 8 -3.99 2.37 42.17
N GLY A 9 -3.39 1.67 43.13
CA GLY A 9 -4.11 0.73 43.98
C GLY A 9 -4.88 1.53 45.01
N ALA A 10 -6.18 1.74 44.80
CA ALA A 10 -7.02 2.35 45.83
C ALA A 10 -7.05 1.40 47.04
N GLY A 11 -6.35 1.77 48.11
CA GLY A 11 -6.39 1.07 49.37
C GLY A 11 -7.69 1.34 50.13
N ASP A 12 -8.87 1.09 49.52
CA ASP A 12 -10.10 0.81 50.29
C ASP A 12 -11.29 0.28 49.45
N ARG A 13 -11.97 -0.75 49.99
CA ARG A 13 -13.38 -1.19 49.77
C ARG A 13 -13.88 -1.68 48.40
N GLY A 14 -13.00 -2.07 47.48
CA GLY A 14 -13.39 -2.89 46.31
C GLY A 14 -13.55 -4.37 46.70
N SER A 15 -14.59 -5.05 46.22
CA SER A 15 -14.76 -6.51 46.41
C SER A 15 -13.54 -7.24 45.82
N SER A 16 -12.72 -7.84 46.68
CA SER A 16 -11.54 -8.59 46.27
C SER A 16 -11.92 -10.01 45.90
N ALA A 17 -11.19 -10.63 44.98
CA ALA A 17 -11.49 -11.99 44.58
C ALA A 17 -10.23 -12.86 44.48
N VAL A 18 -10.37 -14.14 44.80
CA VAL A 18 -9.34 -15.14 44.61
C VAL A 18 -9.75 -16.03 43.44
N LEU A 19 -8.91 -16.07 42.41
CA LEU A 19 -9.11 -16.92 41.23
C LEU A 19 -8.31 -18.21 41.41
N VAL A 20 -8.97 -19.35 41.18
CA VAL A 20 -8.38 -20.70 41.23
C VAL A 20 -8.56 -21.35 39.87
N LYS A 21 -7.46 -21.58 39.15
CA LYS A 21 -7.44 -22.14 37.79
C LYS A 21 -6.84 -23.54 37.82
N GLU A 22 -7.64 -24.52 37.40
CA GLU A 22 -7.26 -25.93 37.36
C GLU A 22 -6.27 -26.19 36.21
N ALA A 23 -5.11 -26.83 36.49
CA ALA A 23 -4.16 -27.20 35.43
C ALA A 23 -4.32 -28.65 34.93
N ASN A 24 -4.92 -29.58 35.68
CA ASN A 24 -5.36 -30.89 35.19
C ASN A 24 -6.28 -31.66 36.17
N SER A 25 -7.40 -32.17 35.64
CA SER A 25 -8.32 -33.23 36.14
C SER A 25 -8.60 -33.41 37.64
N ALA A 26 -8.58 -32.36 38.46
CA ALA A 26 -9.13 -32.42 39.80
C ALA A 26 -10.63 -32.13 39.71
N SER A 27 -11.49 -33.07 40.14
CA SER A 27 -12.93 -32.88 40.03
C SER A 27 -13.34 -31.55 40.67
N TYR A 28 -13.92 -30.67 39.85
CA TYR A 28 -14.35 -29.31 40.19
C TYR A 28 -15.06 -29.18 41.55
N ALA A 29 -15.79 -30.21 41.98
CA ALA A 29 -16.51 -30.24 43.25
C ALA A 29 -15.59 -30.37 44.48
N ASP A 30 -14.35 -30.81 44.29
CA ASP A 30 -13.40 -31.10 45.36
C ASP A 30 -12.67 -29.83 45.80
N ILE A 31 -12.47 -28.85 44.91
CA ILE A 31 -11.80 -27.59 45.25
C ILE A 31 -12.58 -26.82 46.34
N PRO A 32 -13.90 -26.54 46.22
CA PRO A 32 -14.64 -25.89 47.29
C PRO A 32 -14.80 -26.76 48.54
N ARG A 33 -14.84 -28.09 48.40
CA ARG A 33 -14.90 -29.02 49.55
C ARG A 33 -13.60 -29.03 50.34
N ASN A 34 -12.45 -28.97 49.67
CA ASN A 34 -11.13 -28.91 50.28
C ASN A 34 -10.92 -27.57 50.99
N VAL A 35 -11.36 -26.47 50.38
CA VAL A 35 -11.29 -25.13 50.98
C VAL A 35 -12.21 -25.00 52.19
N LYS A 36 -13.40 -25.63 52.19
CA LYS A 36 -14.35 -25.58 53.32
C LYS A 36 -14.02 -26.54 54.47
N SER A 37 -13.34 -27.65 54.21
CA SER A 37 -13.03 -28.67 55.22
C SER A 37 -11.76 -28.35 56.02
N ASP A 38 -10.92 -27.43 55.56
CA ASP A 38 -9.65 -27.08 56.21
C ASP A 38 -9.84 -26.06 57.35
N PRO A 39 -9.44 -26.38 58.60
CA PRO A 39 -9.48 -25.44 59.72
C PRO A 39 -8.69 -24.16 59.49
N LYS A 40 -7.61 -24.20 58.70
CA LYS A 40 -6.74 -23.04 58.40
C LYS A 40 -7.39 -22.06 57.41
N LEU A 41 -8.37 -22.52 56.62
CA LEU A 41 -9.09 -21.72 55.64
C LEU A 41 -10.51 -21.36 56.13
N LYS A 42 -10.79 -21.52 57.43
CA LYS A 42 -12.10 -21.22 58.01
C LYS A 42 -12.42 -19.72 57.96
N GLU A 43 -11.42 -18.88 58.20
CA GLU A 43 -11.56 -17.42 58.09
C GLU A 43 -11.72 -16.98 56.63
N PHE A 44 -10.95 -17.59 55.71
CA PHE A 44 -11.13 -17.40 54.27
C PHE A 44 -12.52 -17.79 53.78
N SER A 45 -12.98 -18.99 54.11
CA SER A 45 -14.30 -19.48 53.71
C SER A 45 -15.46 -18.70 54.32
N ALA A 46 -15.30 -18.12 55.51
CA ALA A 46 -16.26 -17.19 56.11
C ALA A 46 -16.31 -15.84 55.37
N GLY A 47 -15.19 -15.38 54.83
CA GLY A 47 -15.09 -14.17 54.01
C GLY A 47 -15.61 -14.32 52.58
N VAL A 48 -15.86 -15.55 52.08
CA VAL A 48 -16.37 -15.78 50.73
C VAL A 48 -17.87 -15.49 50.66
N THR A 49 -18.23 -14.46 49.90
CA THR A 49 -19.62 -14.06 49.65
C THR A 49 -20.24 -14.83 48.49
N LYS A 50 -19.46 -15.11 47.44
CA LYS A 50 -19.95 -15.78 46.23
C LYS A 50 -18.85 -16.61 45.58
N ILE A 51 -19.24 -17.77 45.07
CA ILE A 51 -18.37 -18.62 44.25
C ILE A 51 -19.00 -18.69 42.88
N ARG A 52 -18.26 -18.32 41.83
CA ARG A 52 -18.72 -18.39 40.45
C ARG A 52 -17.67 -18.93 39.50
N ARG A 53 -18.12 -19.45 38.37
CA ARG A 53 -17.25 -19.84 37.26
C ARG A 53 -17.08 -18.68 36.29
N ASN A 54 -15.88 -18.52 35.75
CA ASN A 54 -15.68 -17.67 34.59
C ASN A 54 -15.84 -18.49 33.28
N ALA A 55 -15.91 -17.79 32.14
CA ALA A 55 -16.04 -18.43 30.82
C ALA A 55 -14.87 -19.37 30.47
N GLY A 56 -13.72 -19.22 31.13
CA GLY A 56 -12.54 -20.06 30.98
C GLY A 56 -12.50 -21.26 31.94
N GLY A 57 -13.59 -21.57 32.64
CA GLY A 57 -13.70 -22.73 33.53
C GLY A 57 -13.06 -22.58 34.91
N ALA A 58 -12.41 -21.44 35.22
CA ALA A 58 -11.79 -21.20 36.52
C ALA A 58 -12.81 -20.78 37.58
N LEU A 59 -12.52 -21.15 38.84
CA LEU A 59 -13.30 -20.80 40.01
C LEU A 59 -12.90 -19.42 40.53
N LEU A 60 -13.88 -18.55 40.75
CA LEU A 60 -13.69 -17.24 41.36
C LEU A 60 -14.41 -17.19 42.71
N PHE A 61 -13.65 -16.95 43.77
CA PHE A 61 -14.13 -16.72 45.13
C PHE A 61 -14.18 -15.21 45.36
N GLU A 62 -15.38 -14.63 45.39
CA GLU A 62 -15.60 -13.22 45.71
C GLU A 62 -15.63 -13.05 47.23
N LEU A 63 -14.74 -12.21 47.75
CA LEU A 63 -14.60 -11.95 49.18
C LEU A 63 -15.42 -10.73 49.60
N SER A 64 -15.84 -10.71 50.85
CA SER A 64 -16.53 -9.57 51.46
C SER A 64 -15.61 -8.35 51.52
N LYS A 65 -16.20 -7.17 51.67
CA LYS A 65 -15.46 -5.90 51.67
C LYS A 65 -14.56 -5.74 52.91
N GLU A 66 -14.81 -6.54 53.93
CA GLU A 66 -14.11 -6.54 55.22
C GLU A 66 -12.94 -7.54 55.25
N ALA A 67 -12.75 -8.34 54.20
CA ALA A 67 -11.66 -9.30 54.11
C ALA A 67 -10.30 -8.57 53.97
N LYS A 68 -9.40 -8.83 54.93
CA LYS A 68 -8.03 -8.30 54.97
C LYS A 68 -7.02 -9.42 54.66
N ASN A 69 -5.80 -9.05 54.27
CA ASN A 69 -4.67 -9.97 54.03
C ASN A 69 -4.94 -11.03 52.94
N ILE A 70 -5.32 -10.56 51.75
CA ILE A 70 -5.66 -11.43 50.60
C ILE A 70 -4.46 -12.26 50.13
N GLU A 71 -3.24 -11.76 50.29
CA GLU A 71 -2.01 -12.47 49.89
C GLU A 71 -1.77 -13.71 50.77
N ASP A 72 -1.87 -13.56 52.10
CA ASP A 72 -1.82 -14.68 53.05
C ASP A 72 -2.90 -15.74 52.75
N MET A 73 -4.09 -15.29 52.35
CA MET A 73 -5.19 -16.16 51.94
C MET A 73 -4.90 -16.90 50.64
N VAL A 74 -4.28 -16.25 49.66
CA VAL A 74 -3.87 -16.88 48.40
C VAL A 74 -2.81 -17.94 48.63
N GLU A 75 -1.81 -17.65 49.48
CA GLU A 75 -0.79 -18.63 49.84
C GLU A 75 -1.38 -19.83 50.60
N ALA A 76 -2.30 -19.58 51.54
CA ALA A 76 -3.00 -20.63 52.27
C ALA A 76 -3.83 -21.52 51.33
N VAL A 77 -4.53 -20.95 50.35
CA VAL A 77 -5.32 -21.71 49.36
C VAL A 77 -4.39 -22.46 48.38
N ALA A 78 -3.31 -21.83 47.91
CA ALA A 78 -2.34 -22.46 47.01
C ALA A 78 -1.65 -23.66 47.67
N SER A 79 -1.27 -23.55 48.94
CA SER A 79 -0.62 -24.63 49.69
C SER A 79 -1.48 -25.89 49.81
N ARG A 80 -2.81 -25.72 49.81
CA ARG A 80 -3.79 -26.80 50.02
C ARG A 80 -4.35 -27.39 48.73
N VAL A 81 -4.59 -26.56 47.72
CA VAL A 81 -5.19 -26.99 46.45
C VAL A 81 -4.16 -27.71 45.54
N GLY A 82 -2.87 -27.60 45.86
CA GLY A 82 -1.78 -28.35 45.24
C GLY A 82 -1.06 -27.55 44.16
N LYS A 83 0.19 -27.92 43.85
CA LYS A 83 1.05 -27.20 42.87
C LYS A 83 0.49 -27.18 41.43
N GLU A 84 -0.50 -28.02 41.14
CA GLU A 84 -1.16 -28.12 39.83
C GLU A 84 -2.32 -27.13 39.67
N VAL A 85 -2.52 -26.21 40.61
CA VAL A 85 -3.61 -25.23 40.53
C VAL A 85 -3.05 -23.83 40.76
N GLU A 86 -3.31 -22.94 39.79
CA GLU A 86 -2.84 -21.56 39.83
C GLU A 86 -3.84 -20.72 40.64
N VAL A 87 -3.37 -20.11 41.73
CA VAL A 87 -4.18 -19.28 42.63
C VAL A 87 -3.70 -17.83 42.57
N CYS A 88 -4.58 -16.90 42.22
CA CYS A 88 -4.22 -15.50 42.01
C CYS A 88 -5.20 -14.54 42.72
N ALA A 89 -4.66 -13.55 43.44
CA ALA A 89 -5.42 -12.41 43.96
C ALA A 89 -5.86 -11.49 42.81
N LYS A 90 -7.10 -11.00 42.89
CA LYS A 90 -7.66 -9.98 42.01
C LYS A 90 -8.20 -8.83 42.85
N THR A 91 -7.41 -7.77 42.94
CA THR A 91 -7.80 -6.48 43.52
C THR A 91 -8.25 -5.54 42.39
N GLN A 92 -9.27 -4.72 42.64
CA GLN A 92 -9.66 -3.67 41.70
C GLN A 92 -8.54 -2.62 41.62
N ARG A 93 -7.96 -2.45 40.44
CA ARG A 93 -6.97 -1.40 40.15
C ARG A 93 -7.66 -0.31 39.34
N ALA A 94 -7.41 0.95 39.68
CA ALA A 94 -7.83 2.09 38.89
C ALA A 94 -6.63 2.62 38.10
N THR A 95 -6.83 2.89 36.82
CA THR A 95 -5.82 3.55 35.98
C THR A 95 -6.18 5.03 35.89
N LEU A 96 -5.29 5.89 36.34
CA LEU A 96 -5.41 7.34 36.27
C LEU A 96 -4.59 7.83 35.06
N ALA A 97 -5.26 8.52 34.15
CA ALA A 97 -4.61 9.20 33.04
C ALA A 97 -4.43 10.68 33.40
N LEU A 98 -3.19 11.13 33.46
CA LEU A 98 -2.84 12.52 33.72
C LEU A 98 -2.30 13.13 32.42
N SER A 99 -2.96 14.19 31.96
CA SER A 99 -2.65 14.93 30.72
C SER A 99 -2.19 16.35 31.06
N ASP A 100 -1.68 17.05 30.04
CA ASP A 100 -1.28 18.47 30.11
C ASP A 100 -0.15 18.76 31.11
N MET A 101 0.73 17.78 31.31
CA MET A 101 1.92 17.96 32.12
C MET A 101 3.01 18.70 31.33
N ASP A 102 3.75 19.55 32.04
CA ASP A 102 4.91 20.23 31.49
C ASP A 102 6.02 19.25 31.07
N GLU A 103 6.84 19.66 30.11
CA GLU A 103 7.90 18.81 29.52
C GLU A 103 9.01 18.47 30.53
N ILE A 104 9.10 19.23 31.63
CA ILE A 104 10.08 19.05 32.71
C ILE A 104 9.57 18.15 33.85
N THR A 105 8.29 17.74 33.85
CA THR A 105 7.71 16.96 34.95
C THR A 105 8.27 15.54 34.98
N THR A 106 8.92 15.18 36.09
CA THR A 106 9.54 13.87 36.26
C THR A 106 8.59 12.84 36.88
N LYS A 107 9.01 11.58 36.88
CA LYS A 107 8.25 10.47 37.47
C LYS A 107 8.15 10.60 38.99
N GLU A 108 9.18 11.19 39.58
CA GLU A 108 9.32 11.48 41.01
C GLU A 108 8.38 12.62 41.42
N ASP A 109 8.27 13.67 40.61
CA ASP A 109 7.33 14.78 40.84
C ASP A 109 5.87 14.28 40.85
N LEU A 110 5.53 13.41 39.88
CA LEU A 110 4.20 12.78 39.82
C LEU A 110 3.92 11.90 41.03
N ARG A 111 4.91 11.11 41.47
CA ARG A 111 4.77 10.29 42.67
C ARG A 111 4.51 11.14 43.90
N SER A 112 5.29 12.20 44.10
CA SER A 112 5.15 13.10 45.24
C SER A 112 3.78 13.77 45.25
N ALA A 113 3.31 14.22 44.08
CA ALA A 113 1.98 14.84 43.94
C ALA A 113 0.85 13.84 44.23
N LEU A 114 0.96 12.61 43.71
CA LEU A 114 -0.03 11.56 43.95
C LEU A 114 -0.06 11.11 45.41
N ALA A 115 1.11 10.94 46.05
CA ALA A 115 1.21 10.59 47.46
C ALA A 115 0.60 11.68 48.36
N CYS A 116 0.86 12.96 48.04
CA CYS A 116 0.28 14.09 48.77
C CYS A 116 -1.25 14.17 48.61
N ALA A 117 -1.80 13.82 47.44
CA ALA A 117 -3.22 13.95 47.15
C ALA A 117 -4.06 12.73 47.57
N LEU A 118 -3.50 11.52 47.50
CA LEU A 118 -4.26 10.27 47.61
C LEU A 118 -3.76 9.34 48.76
N GLY A 119 -2.73 9.76 49.50
CA GLY A 119 -2.04 8.94 50.50
C GLY A 119 -0.91 8.11 49.87
N ASP A 120 -0.03 7.55 50.71
CA ASP A 120 1.14 6.81 50.23
C ASP A 120 0.71 5.48 49.57
N PRO A 121 0.97 5.28 48.27
CA PRO A 121 0.63 4.04 47.60
C PRO A 121 1.45 2.87 48.16
N HIS A 122 0.76 1.85 48.66
CA HIS A 122 1.38 0.58 49.02
C HIS A 122 1.80 -0.15 47.73
N ASP A 123 3.11 -0.23 47.54
CA ASP A 123 3.84 -1.09 46.62
C ASP A 123 4.04 -0.61 45.16
N GLY A 124 5.31 -0.60 44.77
CA GLY A 124 5.74 -0.64 43.37
C GLY A 124 5.71 0.65 42.53
N ASP A 125 6.01 0.45 41.25
CA ASP A 125 6.20 1.50 40.25
C ASP A 125 4.87 2.02 39.68
N ILE A 126 4.23 2.96 40.40
CA ILE A 126 2.87 3.50 40.12
C ILE A 126 2.76 4.12 38.72
N VAL A 127 3.83 4.79 38.27
CA VAL A 127 3.86 5.42 36.95
C VAL A 127 4.32 4.38 35.93
N ARG A 128 3.36 3.79 35.22
CA ARG A 128 3.63 2.72 34.24
C ARG A 128 4.25 3.22 32.94
N SER A 129 3.86 4.41 32.51
CA SER A 129 4.45 5.02 31.33
C SER A 129 4.33 6.53 31.39
N LEU A 130 5.46 7.20 31.16
CA LEU A 130 5.53 8.62 30.84
C LEU A 130 5.92 8.71 29.37
N ARG A 131 5.11 9.35 28.55
CA ARG A 131 5.39 9.49 27.11
C ARG A 131 5.27 10.94 26.65
N PRO A 132 6.17 11.39 25.77
CA PRO A 132 5.94 12.59 24.98
C PRO A 132 4.67 12.39 24.14
N ALA A 133 3.74 13.34 24.19
CA ALA A 133 2.54 13.26 23.36
C ALA A 133 2.93 13.47 21.88
N TYR A 134 2.66 12.47 21.04
CA TYR A 134 2.78 12.59 19.58
C TYR A 134 1.37 12.58 18.96
N GLY A 135 0.92 13.75 18.51
CA GLY A 135 -0.42 13.97 17.94
C GLY A 135 -1.44 14.33 19.02
N THR A 136 -2.17 15.43 18.81
CA THR A 136 -2.91 16.13 19.87
C THR A 136 -4.31 15.58 20.16
N GLU A 137 -4.86 14.66 19.34
CA GLU A 137 -6.26 14.22 19.50
C GLU A 137 -6.47 12.71 19.25
N PRO A 138 -7.19 12.01 20.15
CA PRO A 138 -7.48 10.59 20.05
C PRO A 138 -8.63 10.32 19.06
N LYS A 139 -8.51 9.22 18.30
CA LYS A 139 -9.46 8.88 17.22
C LYS A 139 -10.51 7.84 17.62
N LEU A 140 -10.19 7.02 18.61
CA LEU A 140 -11.11 6.10 19.26
C LEU A 140 -11.22 6.48 20.74
N VAL A 141 -12.44 6.63 21.24
CA VAL A 141 -12.76 6.88 22.65
C VAL A 141 -13.73 5.80 23.12
N ARG A 142 -13.28 4.93 24.03
CA ARG A 142 -14.10 3.89 24.66
C ARG A 142 -14.05 4.07 26.17
N GLY A 143 -15.01 4.81 26.73
CA GLY A 143 -14.93 5.28 28.11
C GLY A 143 -13.63 6.09 28.32
N ASP A 144 -12.84 5.75 29.33
CA ASP A 144 -11.57 6.43 29.65
C ASP A 144 -10.39 6.01 28.76
N LYS A 145 -10.59 5.08 27.80
CA LYS A 145 -9.54 4.59 26.91
C LYS A 145 -9.53 5.36 25.60
N MET A 146 -8.39 5.97 25.31
CA MET A 146 -8.15 6.76 24.10
C MET A 146 -7.06 6.10 23.26
N SER A 147 -7.30 5.91 21.95
CA SER A 147 -6.28 5.37 21.04
C SER A 147 -6.33 6.01 19.64
N ILE A 148 -5.18 5.99 18.95
CA ILE A 148 -5.03 6.50 17.58
C ILE A 148 -4.82 5.29 16.66
N ILE A 149 -5.91 4.59 16.34
CA ILE A 149 -5.87 3.39 15.47
C ILE A 149 -6.22 3.71 14.02
N ASP A 150 -6.95 4.80 13.79
CA ASP A 150 -7.43 5.17 12.46
C ASP A 150 -6.36 5.96 11.70
N LEU A 151 -5.81 5.35 10.65
CA LEU A 151 -4.78 5.93 9.80
C LEU A 151 -5.37 6.27 8.42
N THR A 152 -4.99 7.42 7.87
CA THR A 152 -5.33 7.77 6.49
C THR A 152 -4.06 7.81 5.65
N PHE A 153 -3.98 6.92 4.67
CA PHE A 153 -2.90 6.92 3.69
C PHE A 153 -3.39 7.57 2.39
N ALA A 154 -2.55 8.40 1.79
CA ALA A 154 -2.82 9.01 0.51
C ALA A 154 -1.60 8.87 -0.40
N SER A 155 -1.83 8.69 -1.70
CA SER A 155 -0.76 8.84 -2.68
C SER A 155 -0.27 10.29 -2.67
N SER A 156 0.97 10.56 -3.08
CA SER A 156 1.52 11.92 -3.12
C SER A 156 0.60 12.91 -3.85
N ASP A 157 -0.03 12.46 -4.95
CA ASP A 157 -1.02 13.24 -5.71
C ASP A 157 -2.26 13.62 -4.90
N VAL A 158 -2.75 12.72 -4.04
CA VAL A 158 -3.95 12.94 -3.22
C VAL A 158 -3.59 13.74 -1.97
N ALA A 159 -2.47 13.42 -1.32
CA ALA A 159 -1.98 14.14 -0.15
C ALA A 159 -1.76 15.63 -0.46
N ALA A 160 -1.22 15.96 -1.62
CA ALA A 160 -1.03 17.34 -2.07
C ALA A 160 -2.36 18.09 -2.33
N ARG A 161 -3.50 17.40 -2.41
CA ARG A 161 -4.83 17.99 -2.59
C ARG A 161 -5.63 18.09 -1.29
N VAL A 162 -5.14 17.51 -0.20
CA VAL A 162 -5.78 17.61 1.10
C VAL A 162 -5.55 19.03 1.62
N SER A 163 -6.60 19.86 1.61
CA SER A 163 -6.57 21.20 2.21
C SER A 163 -6.84 21.15 3.70
N GLU A 164 -7.60 20.15 4.15
CA GLU A 164 -7.98 20.00 5.55
C GLU A 164 -8.00 18.53 5.91
N TRP A 165 -7.35 18.20 7.01
CA TRP A 165 -7.43 16.90 7.67
C TRP A 165 -7.73 17.18 9.14
N LYS A 166 -8.93 16.82 9.58
CA LYS A 166 -9.37 17.06 10.95
C LYS A 166 -10.24 15.93 11.47
N LEU A 167 -10.26 15.79 12.79
CA LEU A 167 -11.26 14.99 13.47
C LEU A 167 -12.56 15.80 13.57
N LEU A 168 -13.67 15.13 13.35
CA LEU A 168 -14.99 15.67 13.64
C LEU A 168 -15.36 15.26 15.06
N ASP A 169 -15.73 16.24 15.87
CA ASP A 169 -16.25 16.05 17.22
C ASP A 169 -17.76 15.75 17.22
N ASP A 170 -18.37 15.63 16.03
CA ASP A 170 -19.78 15.25 15.88
C ASP A 170 -20.02 13.85 16.43
N HIS A 171 -21.08 13.70 17.23
CA HIS A 171 -21.45 12.42 17.82
C HIS A 171 -21.93 11.45 16.74
N THR A 172 -21.15 10.40 16.46
CA THR A 172 -21.42 9.38 15.44
C THR A 172 -22.14 8.14 15.99
N GLU A 173 -22.58 8.17 17.26
CA GLU A 173 -23.09 7.01 18.02
C GLU A 173 -22.12 5.80 18.03
N SER A 174 -20.84 6.04 17.71
CA SER A 174 -19.76 5.05 17.65
C SER A 174 -18.60 5.48 18.54
N ASP A 175 -17.85 4.51 19.05
CA ASP A 175 -16.60 4.76 19.78
C ASP A 175 -15.51 5.42 18.89
N HIS A 176 -15.70 5.43 17.56
CA HIS A 176 -14.79 6.06 16.60
C HIS A 176 -15.20 7.50 16.27
N ARG A 177 -14.22 8.41 16.28
CA ARG A 177 -14.36 9.77 15.78
C ARG A 177 -14.18 9.79 14.26
N ALA A 178 -15.06 10.51 13.58
CA ALA A 178 -14.98 10.63 12.13
C ALA A 178 -13.78 11.51 11.73
N ILE A 179 -13.10 11.13 10.64
CA ILE A 179 -12.03 11.93 10.05
C ILE A 179 -12.62 12.66 8.84
N LEU A 180 -12.60 13.99 8.85
CA LEU A 180 -12.91 14.79 7.68
C LEU A 180 -11.64 15.03 6.87
N LEU A 181 -11.73 14.73 5.57
CA LEU A 181 -10.74 15.10 4.58
C LEU A 181 -11.37 16.02 3.55
N THR A 182 -10.92 17.27 3.51
CA THR A 182 -11.33 18.22 2.47
C THR A 182 -10.28 18.18 1.35
N LEU A 183 -10.72 17.85 0.13
CA LEU A 183 -9.87 17.80 -1.05
C LEU A 183 -10.17 18.99 -1.95
N LEU A 184 -9.13 19.69 -2.39
CA LEU A 184 -9.26 20.69 -3.45
C LEU A 184 -9.59 19.99 -4.78
N ASP A 185 -10.63 20.46 -5.46
CA ASP A 185 -11.04 19.99 -6.79
C ASP A 185 -10.25 20.68 -7.91
N GLU A 186 -8.95 20.87 -7.68
CA GLU A 186 -8.06 21.27 -8.76
C GLU A 186 -7.58 20.02 -9.49
N LYS A 187 -8.07 19.85 -10.72
CA LYS A 187 -7.52 18.89 -11.68
C LYS A 187 -6.12 19.34 -12.10
N ARG A 188 -5.13 19.19 -11.23
CA ARG A 188 -3.72 19.36 -11.62
C ARG A 188 -3.42 18.32 -12.71
N LYS A 189 -2.82 18.75 -13.82
CA LYS A 189 -2.21 17.82 -14.77
C LYS A 189 -1.27 16.94 -13.96
N LYS A 190 -1.48 15.62 -13.97
CA LYS A 190 -0.56 14.69 -13.32
C LYS A 190 0.84 15.06 -13.78
N ALA A 191 1.71 15.45 -12.85
CA ALA A 191 3.13 15.48 -13.16
C ALA A 191 3.47 14.09 -13.71
N PRO A 192 4.26 13.98 -14.79
CA PRO A 192 4.69 12.68 -15.27
C PRO A 192 5.29 11.96 -14.08
N ALA A 193 4.70 10.81 -13.71
CA ALA A 193 5.18 10.03 -12.59
C ALA A 193 6.66 9.75 -12.86
N PRO A 194 7.57 10.22 -12.01
CA PRO A 194 8.98 9.95 -12.20
C PRO A 194 9.20 8.42 -12.20
N PRO A 195 10.19 7.92 -12.95
CA PRO A 195 10.46 6.49 -13.09
C PRO A 195 11.06 5.93 -11.80
N TRP A 196 10.25 5.81 -10.75
CA TRP A 196 10.72 5.47 -9.40
C TRP A 196 10.56 4.01 -9.02
N LYS A 197 10.02 3.17 -9.90
CA LYS A 197 9.83 1.76 -9.57
C LYS A 197 11.09 0.99 -9.91
N TRP A 198 11.70 0.33 -8.94
CA TRP A 198 12.70 -0.69 -9.21
C TRP A 198 12.07 -1.85 -9.98
N ASN A 199 12.76 -2.32 -11.00
CA ASN A 199 12.36 -3.50 -11.74
C ASN A 199 12.75 -4.74 -10.93
N ILE A 200 11.79 -5.33 -10.22
CA ILE A 200 12.02 -6.52 -9.38
C ILE A 200 12.57 -7.69 -10.21
N LYS A 201 12.30 -7.75 -11.51
CA LYS A 201 12.84 -8.81 -12.39
C LYS A 201 14.34 -8.69 -12.64
N SER A 202 14.92 -7.51 -12.45
CA SER A 202 16.36 -7.30 -12.55
C SER A 202 17.02 -7.28 -11.16
N PHE A 203 16.39 -7.88 -10.15
CA PHE A 203 16.96 -7.96 -8.82
C PHE A 203 18.15 -8.90 -8.82
N ASP A 204 19.30 -8.35 -8.43
CA ASP A 204 20.53 -9.10 -8.19
C ASP A 204 20.78 -9.23 -6.69
N GLN A 205 20.70 -10.45 -6.18
CA GLN A 205 20.79 -10.72 -4.74
C GLN A 205 22.18 -10.40 -4.19
N ASP A 206 23.24 -10.82 -4.88
CA ASP A 206 24.61 -10.67 -4.41
C ASP A 206 25.00 -9.19 -4.29
N THR A 207 24.65 -8.37 -5.28
CA THR A 207 24.85 -6.92 -5.23
C THR A 207 24.04 -6.25 -4.11
N PHE A 208 22.83 -6.75 -3.82
CA PHE A 208 22.03 -6.22 -2.72
C PHE A 208 22.65 -6.53 -1.35
N GLU A 209 23.14 -7.75 -1.15
CA GLU A 209 23.79 -8.17 0.10
C GLU A 209 25.08 -7.36 0.36
N VAL A 210 25.88 -7.10 -0.67
CA VAL A 210 27.06 -6.23 -0.55
C VAL A 210 26.65 -4.79 -0.22
N ALA A 211 25.61 -4.26 -0.88
CA ALA A 211 25.17 -2.88 -0.69
C ALA A 211 24.47 -2.63 0.66
N ILE A 212 23.82 -3.64 1.25
CA ILE A 212 23.20 -3.54 2.58
C ILE A 212 24.22 -3.76 3.71
N ALA A 213 25.30 -4.50 3.44
CA ALA A 213 26.41 -4.72 4.37
C ALA A 213 27.34 -3.50 4.48
N ASP A 214 27.17 -2.48 3.64
CA ASP A 214 27.82 -1.17 3.80
C ASP A 214 27.46 -0.58 5.17
N ASP A 215 28.44 -0.55 6.09
CA ASP A 215 28.24 -0.16 7.49
C ASP A 215 28.02 1.35 7.62
N ARG A 216 26.77 1.76 7.42
CA ARG A 216 26.30 3.09 7.77
C ARG A 216 25.72 3.04 9.16
N SER A 217 26.53 3.34 10.17
CA SER A 217 26.12 3.42 11.58
C SER A 217 24.73 4.07 11.75
N ILE A 218 23.74 3.26 12.12
CA ILE A 218 22.35 3.69 12.38
C ILE A 218 22.26 4.23 13.83
N ALA A 219 22.97 5.33 14.07
CA ALA A 219 22.93 6.06 15.34
C ALA A 219 21.96 7.25 15.28
N GLY A 220 21.37 7.63 16.42
CA GLY A 220 20.51 8.81 16.57
C GLY A 220 19.12 8.52 17.14
N PRO A 221 18.26 9.55 17.24
CA PRO A 221 16.85 9.42 17.62
C PRO A 221 16.06 8.53 16.64
N ALA A 222 14.92 7.98 17.08
CA ALA A 222 14.13 7.03 16.30
C ALA A 222 13.77 7.53 14.87
N ALA A 223 13.45 8.82 14.72
CA ALA A 223 13.14 9.44 13.43
C ALA A 223 14.35 9.46 12.48
N GLU A 224 15.54 9.75 13.00
CA GLU A 224 16.77 9.72 12.20
C GLU A 224 17.19 8.31 11.81
N LYS A 225 17.03 7.35 12.74
CA LYS A 225 17.27 5.93 12.46
C LYS A 225 16.38 5.43 11.33
N ALA A 226 15.09 5.76 11.35
CA ALA A 226 14.16 5.41 10.28
C ALA A 226 14.58 6.02 8.95
N LYS A 227 14.97 7.30 8.93
CA LYS A 227 15.45 7.98 7.72
C LYS A 227 16.73 7.34 7.16
N LYS A 228 17.70 7.01 8.02
CA LYS A 228 18.94 6.33 7.64
C LYS A 228 18.69 4.93 7.10
N LEU A 229 17.81 4.15 7.75
CA LEU A 229 17.42 2.82 7.30
C LEU A 229 16.72 2.88 5.93
N MET A 230 15.77 3.80 5.74
CA MET A 230 15.12 3.99 4.44
C MET A 230 16.13 4.38 3.35
N GLY A 231 17.11 5.23 3.69
CA GLY A 231 18.19 5.61 2.79
C GLY A 231 19.07 4.43 2.40
N LEU A 232 19.45 3.58 3.36
CA LEU A 232 20.25 2.37 3.14
C LEU A 232 19.52 1.38 2.23
N VAL A 233 18.26 1.06 2.56
CA VAL A 233 17.43 0.15 1.75
C VAL A 233 17.23 0.71 0.33
N SER A 234 17.01 2.02 0.20
CA SER A 234 16.88 2.65 -1.13
C SER A 234 18.17 2.55 -1.94
N HIS A 235 19.33 2.76 -1.30
CA HIS A 235 20.63 2.63 -1.94
C HIS A 235 20.91 1.20 -2.39
N ALA A 236 20.65 0.21 -1.53
CA ALA A 236 20.80 -1.20 -1.87
C ALA A 236 19.88 -1.59 -3.04
N CYS A 237 18.63 -1.13 -3.03
CA CYS A 237 17.71 -1.31 -4.15
C CYS A 237 18.19 -0.64 -5.44
N ASP A 238 18.82 0.55 -5.35
CA ASP A 238 19.39 1.26 -6.50
C ASP A 238 20.60 0.56 -7.11
N ALA A 239 21.42 -0.07 -6.28
CA ALA A 239 22.54 -0.89 -6.72
C ALA A 239 22.07 -2.20 -7.36
N SER A 240 21.06 -2.85 -6.76
CA SER A 240 20.66 -4.21 -7.14
C SER A 240 19.56 -4.30 -8.20
N MET A 241 18.87 -3.20 -8.51
CA MET A 241 17.76 -3.20 -9.47
C MET A 241 17.80 -2.01 -10.42
N ALA A 242 17.62 -2.29 -11.72
CA ALA A 242 17.40 -1.23 -12.70
C ALA A 242 16.10 -0.45 -12.39
N ARG A 243 16.13 0.86 -12.63
CA ARG A 243 14.92 1.69 -12.60
C ARG A 243 14.04 1.35 -13.81
N SER A 244 12.75 1.14 -13.54
CA SER A 244 11.76 0.89 -14.58
C SER A 244 11.60 2.13 -15.45
N THR A 245 12.02 2.03 -16.71
CA THR A 245 11.77 3.09 -17.68
C THR A 245 10.28 3.15 -17.98
N PRO A 246 9.67 4.36 -18.09
CA PRO A 246 8.31 4.47 -18.56
C PRO A 246 8.23 3.78 -19.92
N ARG A 247 7.28 2.86 -20.09
CA ARG A 247 7.05 2.26 -21.41
C ARG A 247 6.78 3.41 -22.38
N LYS A 248 7.53 3.47 -23.49
CA LYS A 248 7.22 4.41 -24.58
C LYS A 248 5.73 4.27 -24.88
N ALA A 249 5.00 5.38 -24.75
CA ALA A 249 3.60 5.38 -25.07
C ALA A 249 3.46 4.84 -26.49
N ARG A 250 2.57 3.86 -26.67
CA ARG A 250 2.29 3.36 -28.03
C ARG A 250 1.83 4.55 -28.85
N SER A 251 2.42 4.72 -30.03
CA SER A 251 1.98 5.74 -30.98
C SER A 251 0.46 5.57 -31.18
N PRO A 252 -0.31 6.67 -31.14
CA PRO A 252 -1.74 6.62 -31.40
C PRO A 252 -2.01 5.92 -32.73
N VAL A 253 -3.13 5.21 -32.81
CA VAL A 253 -3.53 4.55 -34.05
C VAL A 253 -3.70 5.61 -35.14
N TYR A 254 -3.45 5.28 -36.41
CA TYR A 254 -3.40 6.24 -37.51
C TYR A 254 -4.64 7.16 -37.66
N TRP A 255 -5.81 6.72 -37.18
CA TRP A 255 -7.07 7.47 -37.23
C TRP A 255 -7.38 8.21 -35.93
N TRP A 256 -6.48 8.19 -34.95
CA TRP A 256 -6.66 8.86 -33.67
C TRP A 256 -6.26 10.34 -33.78
N ASN A 257 -7.10 11.22 -33.25
CA ASN A 257 -6.87 12.65 -33.18
C ASN A 257 -7.50 13.24 -31.90
N ASP A 258 -7.21 14.52 -31.63
CA ASP A 258 -7.70 15.20 -30.42
C ASP A 258 -9.22 15.31 -30.37
N ASP A 259 -9.89 15.43 -31.51
CA ASP A 259 -11.35 15.51 -31.58
C ASP A 259 -12.00 14.18 -31.12
N ILE A 260 -11.48 13.05 -31.60
CA ILE A 260 -11.90 11.71 -31.17
C ILE A 260 -11.58 11.50 -29.70
N ALA A 261 -10.45 12.01 -29.20
CA ALA A 261 -10.11 11.93 -27.79
C ALA A 261 -11.14 12.67 -26.91
N ARG A 262 -11.50 13.91 -27.29
CA ARG A 262 -12.53 14.71 -26.60
C ARG A 262 -13.90 14.04 -26.66
N LEU A 263 -14.33 13.58 -27.83
CA LEU A 263 -15.62 12.88 -28.00
C LEU A 263 -15.67 11.58 -27.19
N ARG A 264 -14.55 10.86 -27.08
CA ARG A 264 -14.47 9.65 -26.27
C ARG A 264 -14.58 9.96 -24.78
N GLU A 265 -13.95 11.02 -24.30
CA GLU A 265 -14.10 11.48 -22.92
C GLU A 265 -15.56 11.85 -22.62
N GLY A 266 -16.20 12.62 -23.50
CA GLY A 266 -17.62 12.96 -23.41
C GLY A 266 -18.53 11.73 -23.37
N CYS A 267 -18.30 10.76 -24.27
CA CYS A 267 -19.05 9.50 -24.30
C CYS A 267 -18.87 8.66 -23.03
N ILE A 268 -17.64 8.56 -22.50
CA ILE A 268 -17.37 7.85 -21.22
C ILE A 268 -18.06 8.56 -20.06
N SER A 269 -18.02 9.89 -20.03
CA SER A 269 -18.69 10.71 -19.02
C SER A 269 -20.20 10.47 -19.05
N ALA A 270 -20.82 10.60 -20.22
CA ALA A 270 -22.25 10.36 -20.41
C ALA A 270 -22.66 8.93 -20.00
N ARG A 271 -21.84 7.92 -20.35
CA ARG A 271 -22.07 6.53 -19.91
C ARG A 271 -22.07 6.39 -18.40
N ARG A 272 -21.06 6.97 -17.72
CA ARG A 272 -20.94 6.92 -16.26
C ARG A 272 -22.09 7.65 -15.57
N THR A 273 -22.58 8.75 -16.15
CA THR A 273 -23.76 9.46 -15.65
C THR A 273 -25.00 8.61 -15.81
N ALA A 274 -25.25 8.03 -16.98
CA ALA A 274 -26.40 7.14 -17.23
C ALA A 274 -26.41 5.91 -16.32
N GLN A 275 -25.24 5.32 -16.03
CA GLN A 275 -25.12 4.17 -15.13
C GLN A 275 -25.39 4.51 -13.66
N ARG A 276 -25.11 5.75 -13.24
CA ARG A 276 -25.27 6.19 -11.86
C ARG A 276 -26.59 6.92 -11.60
N ALA A 277 -27.33 7.27 -12.65
CA ALA A 277 -28.60 7.95 -12.56
C ALA A 277 -29.64 7.08 -11.82
N ARG A 278 -30.15 7.63 -10.71
CA ARG A 278 -31.28 7.05 -9.96
C ARG A 278 -32.63 7.61 -10.40
N VAL A 279 -32.62 8.84 -10.93
CA VAL A 279 -33.78 9.57 -11.47
C VAL A 279 -33.49 9.88 -12.94
N ASP A 280 -34.54 9.93 -13.76
CA ASP A 280 -34.47 10.26 -15.19
C ASP A 280 -33.43 9.47 -16.01
N ARG A 281 -33.42 8.15 -15.77
CA ARG A 281 -32.50 7.22 -16.44
C ARG A 281 -32.65 7.27 -17.97
N ALA A 282 -33.86 7.49 -18.48
CA ALA A 282 -34.15 7.55 -19.90
C ALA A 282 -33.41 8.72 -20.58
N HIS A 283 -33.51 9.93 -20.02
CA HIS A 283 -32.80 11.10 -20.54
C HIS A 283 -31.28 10.91 -20.55
N HIS A 284 -30.71 10.43 -19.44
CA HIS A 284 -29.26 10.21 -19.36
C HIS A 284 -28.78 9.11 -20.32
N TYR A 285 -29.59 8.07 -20.53
CA TYR A 285 -29.28 7.03 -21.50
C TYR A 285 -29.34 7.56 -22.95
N GLU A 286 -30.28 8.43 -23.27
CA GLU A 286 -30.37 9.05 -24.59
C GLU A 286 -29.17 9.95 -24.89
N ARG A 287 -28.74 10.77 -23.92
CA ARG A 287 -27.50 11.55 -24.03
C ARG A 287 -26.26 10.67 -24.26
N TYR A 288 -26.21 9.50 -23.65
CA TYR A 288 -25.13 8.54 -23.91
C TYR A 288 -25.19 7.98 -25.34
N LYS A 289 -26.39 7.67 -25.86
CA LYS A 289 -26.54 7.22 -27.26
C LYS A 289 -26.09 8.29 -28.24
N GLU A 290 -26.50 9.54 -28.03
CA GLU A 290 -26.10 10.68 -28.86
C GLU A 290 -24.57 10.85 -28.88
N ALA A 291 -23.94 10.93 -27.70
CA ALA A 291 -22.48 11.03 -27.58
C ALA A 291 -21.74 9.84 -28.21
N ARG A 292 -22.32 8.63 -28.12
CA ARG A 292 -21.77 7.44 -28.77
C ARG A 292 -21.90 7.51 -30.29
N ALA A 293 -23.05 7.95 -30.81
CA ALA A 293 -23.27 8.10 -32.24
C ALA A 293 -22.30 9.14 -32.83
N GLU A 294 -22.11 10.25 -32.13
CA GLU A 294 -21.16 11.29 -32.53
C GLU A 294 -19.71 10.76 -32.56
N LEU A 295 -19.27 10.07 -31.51
CA LEU A 295 -17.94 9.43 -31.46
C LEU A 295 -17.74 8.46 -32.63
N LEU A 296 -18.72 7.58 -32.91
CA LEU A 296 -18.62 6.62 -34.00
C LEU A 296 -18.57 7.29 -35.37
N ARG A 297 -19.34 8.36 -35.57
CA ARG A 297 -19.32 9.18 -36.78
C ARG A 297 -17.95 9.83 -36.98
N ALA A 298 -17.38 10.42 -35.93
CA ALA A 298 -16.05 11.02 -35.98
C ALA A 298 -14.95 9.98 -36.30
N ILE A 299 -15.00 8.79 -35.68
CA ILE A 299 -14.07 7.70 -36.00
C ILE A 299 -14.20 7.26 -37.47
N LYS A 300 -15.43 7.10 -37.96
CA LYS A 300 -15.69 6.72 -39.36
C LYS A 300 -15.12 7.77 -40.33
N ASN A 301 -15.35 9.06 -40.04
CA ASN A 301 -14.85 10.17 -40.84
C ASN A 301 -13.33 10.26 -40.80
N SER A 302 -12.70 10.14 -39.63
CA SER A 302 -11.24 10.18 -39.54
C SER A 302 -10.59 9.01 -40.25
N LYS A 303 -11.13 7.79 -40.14
CA LYS A 303 -10.63 6.64 -40.90
C LYS A 303 -10.71 6.88 -42.41
N ARG A 304 -11.83 7.45 -42.87
CA ARG A 304 -12.02 7.81 -44.29
C ARG A 304 -11.02 8.87 -44.73
N GLN A 305 -10.79 9.91 -43.92
CA GLN A 305 -9.86 10.97 -44.24
C GLN A 305 -8.43 10.44 -44.30
N CYS A 306 -7.98 9.70 -43.27
CA CYS A 306 -6.65 9.10 -43.27
C CYS A 306 -6.44 8.13 -44.44
N TRP A 307 -7.48 7.44 -44.91
CA TRP A 307 -7.41 6.63 -46.12
C TRP A 307 -7.22 7.49 -47.37
N LYS A 308 -8.00 8.57 -47.52
CA LYS A 308 -7.84 9.52 -48.63
C LYS A 308 -6.44 10.14 -48.65
N ASP A 309 -5.95 10.60 -47.50
CA ASP A 309 -4.62 11.20 -47.37
C ASP A 309 -3.52 10.18 -47.73
N LEU A 310 -3.70 8.91 -47.33
CA LEU A 310 -2.77 7.84 -47.67
C LEU A 310 -2.74 7.58 -49.18
N VAL A 311 -3.89 7.57 -49.86
CA VAL A 311 -3.97 7.40 -51.31
C VAL A 311 -3.34 8.60 -52.02
N GLN A 312 -3.66 9.83 -51.59
CA GLN A 312 -3.09 11.04 -52.19
C GLN A 312 -1.57 11.09 -52.07
N SER A 313 -1.01 10.59 -50.95
CA SER A 313 0.44 10.54 -50.75
C SER A 313 1.20 9.64 -51.73
N ILE A 314 0.51 8.78 -52.50
CA ILE A 314 1.12 7.97 -53.56
C ILE A 314 1.61 8.86 -54.70
N ASP A 315 0.82 9.87 -55.06
CA ASP A 315 1.14 10.79 -56.16
C ASP A 315 2.38 11.64 -55.81
N ASP A 316 2.52 12.03 -54.54
CA ASP A 316 3.64 12.83 -54.04
C ASP A 316 4.92 12.00 -53.86
N CYS A 317 4.79 10.75 -53.39
CA CYS A 317 5.92 9.87 -53.12
C CYS A 317 5.56 8.39 -53.37
N PRO A 318 5.82 7.87 -54.58
CA PRO A 318 5.50 6.48 -54.95
C PRO A 318 6.14 5.43 -54.04
N TRP A 319 7.32 5.74 -53.47
CA TRP A 319 8.08 4.86 -52.57
C TRP A 319 7.87 5.16 -51.08
N GLY A 320 6.86 5.95 -50.76
CA GLY A 320 6.58 6.46 -49.42
C GLY A 320 5.87 5.46 -48.50
N ARG A 321 5.04 5.99 -47.61
CA ARG A 321 4.31 5.23 -46.59
C ARG A 321 3.36 4.15 -47.19
N PRO A 322 2.61 4.40 -48.28
CA PRO A 322 1.77 3.39 -48.91
C PRO A 322 2.57 2.16 -49.39
N TYR A 323 3.69 2.39 -50.09
CA TYR A 323 4.60 1.35 -50.55
C TYR A 323 5.13 0.51 -49.39
N LYS A 324 5.65 1.16 -48.33
CA LYS A 324 6.14 0.45 -47.13
C LYS A 324 5.06 -0.41 -46.47
N ILE A 325 3.81 0.05 -46.42
CA ILE A 325 2.69 -0.73 -45.88
C ILE A 325 2.48 -2.02 -46.69
N VAL A 326 2.51 -1.93 -48.03
CA VAL A 326 2.35 -3.09 -48.91
C VAL A 326 3.56 -4.03 -48.78
N MET A 327 4.79 -3.51 -48.85
CA MET A 327 6.00 -4.32 -48.76
C MET A 327 6.12 -5.05 -47.43
N ASN A 328 5.79 -4.40 -46.31
CA ASN A 328 5.80 -5.07 -45.00
C ASN A 328 4.75 -6.20 -44.93
N LYS A 329 3.60 -6.05 -45.60
CA LYS A 329 2.60 -7.14 -45.66
C LYS A 329 3.10 -8.31 -46.50
N LEU A 330 3.76 -8.05 -47.63
CA LEU A 330 4.31 -9.08 -48.52
C LEU A 330 5.53 -9.78 -47.90
N GLN A 331 6.42 -9.05 -47.21
CA GLN A 331 7.58 -9.61 -46.52
C GLN A 331 7.18 -10.56 -45.38
N ASN A 332 6.11 -10.23 -44.65
CA ASN A 332 5.56 -11.12 -43.63
C ASN A 332 4.85 -12.36 -44.22
N GLN A 333 4.68 -12.42 -45.55
CA GLN A 333 4.14 -13.56 -46.29
C GLN A 333 5.21 -14.25 -47.16
N ALA A 334 6.47 -13.81 -47.08
CA ALA A 334 7.53 -14.40 -47.90
C ALA A 334 7.78 -15.85 -47.47
N ALA A 335 7.49 -16.79 -48.38
CA ALA A 335 8.08 -18.11 -48.34
C ALA A 335 9.62 -17.98 -48.38
N PRO A 336 10.37 -18.90 -47.77
CA PRO A 336 11.83 -18.87 -47.82
C PRO A 336 12.31 -18.74 -49.27
N SER A 337 13.34 -17.92 -49.49
CA SER A 337 13.91 -17.73 -50.83
C SER A 337 14.24 -19.09 -51.44
N PRO A 338 13.81 -19.36 -52.69
CA PRO A 338 14.13 -20.62 -53.36
C PRO A 338 15.64 -20.78 -53.41
N THR A 339 16.16 -21.79 -52.70
CA THR A 339 17.60 -22.09 -52.64
C THR A 339 18.04 -22.93 -53.84
N ASP A 340 17.09 -23.47 -54.60
CA ASP A 340 17.35 -24.34 -55.73
C ASP A 340 17.91 -23.57 -56.95
N LEU A 341 19.17 -23.84 -57.28
CA LEU A 341 19.95 -23.16 -58.31
C LEU A 341 19.32 -23.21 -59.73
N PRO A 342 18.68 -24.30 -60.18
CA PRO A 342 17.97 -24.37 -61.45
C PRO A 342 16.77 -23.41 -61.51
N LEU A 343 15.99 -23.33 -60.43
CA LEU A 343 14.84 -22.43 -60.34
C LEU A 343 15.28 -20.96 -60.36
N VAL A 344 16.34 -20.62 -59.63
CA VAL A 344 16.94 -19.27 -59.67
C VAL A 344 17.43 -18.94 -61.08
N THR A 345 18.11 -19.87 -61.74
CA THR A 345 18.62 -19.67 -63.12
C THR A 345 17.48 -19.47 -64.11
N GLN A 346 16.39 -20.22 -63.97
CA GLN A 346 15.19 -20.06 -64.80
C GLN A 346 14.53 -18.71 -64.59
N ILE A 347 14.37 -18.27 -63.33
CA ILE A 347 13.81 -16.96 -63.00
C ILE A 347 14.67 -15.84 -63.62
N VAL A 348 15.99 -15.91 -63.48
CA VAL A 348 16.92 -14.90 -64.04
C VAL A 348 16.80 -14.83 -65.56
N ARG A 349 16.80 -15.97 -66.26
CA ARG A 349 16.64 -16.02 -67.72
C ARG A 349 15.29 -15.48 -68.20
N THR A 350 14.23 -15.61 -67.39
CA THR A 350 12.89 -15.14 -67.73
C THR A 350 12.73 -13.64 -67.49
N LEU A 351 13.29 -13.12 -66.39
CA LEU A 351 13.23 -11.70 -66.04
C LEU A 351 14.21 -10.84 -66.84
N PHE A 352 15.36 -11.42 -67.22
CA PHE A 352 16.38 -10.79 -68.03
C PHE A 352 16.69 -11.68 -69.25
N PRO A 353 15.82 -11.67 -70.28
CA PRO A 353 16.06 -12.42 -71.50
C PRO A 353 17.35 -11.93 -72.16
N SER A 354 18.32 -12.82 -72.34
CA SER A 354 19.61 -12.50 -72.95
C SER A 354 19.48 -11.95 -74.38
N ASP A 355 18.36 -12.24 -75.04
CA ASP A 355 18.08 -11.85 -76.42
C ASP A 355 17.81 -10.33 -76.57
N ALA A 356 17.41 -9.64 -75.49
CA ALA A 356 17.17 -8.20 -75.52
C ALA A 356 18.43 -7.35 -75.28
N ILE A 357 19.44 -7.90 -74.60
CA ILE A 357 20.71 -7.19 -74.33
C ILE A 357 21.69 -7.37 -75.49
N GLY A 358 21.66 -8.54 -76.16
CA GLY A 358 22.48 -8.80 -77.35
C GLY A 358 22.12 -7.93 -78.56
N ALA A 359 20.83 -7.60 -78.75
CA ALA A 359 20.38 -6.80 -79.89
C ALA A 359 20.71 -5.30 -79.76
N SER A 360 20.76 -4.75 -78.53
CA SER A 360 21.08 -3.33 -78.33
C SER A 360 22.59 -3.04 -78.19
N LEU A 361 23.41 -4.04 -77.84
CA LEU A 361 24.87 -3.84 -77.72
C LEU A 361 25.60 -3.96 -79.07
N LEU A 362 25.04 -4.72 -80.02
CA LEU A 362 25.61 -4.88 -81.38
C LEU A 362 25.41 -3.64 -82.29
N SER A 363 24.80 -2.56 -81.79
CA SER A 363 24.83 -1.24 -82.46
C SER A 363 25.89 -0.29 -81.89
N ILE A 364 26.70 -0.75 -80.93
CA ILE A 364 27.86 0.00 -80.41
C ILE A 364 29.16 -0.76 -80.75
N GLU A 365 29.26 -1.33 -81.95
CA GLU A 365 30.56 -1.66 -82.53
C GLU A 365 31.08 -0.44 -83.28
N GLY A 366 31.70 0.47 -82.53
CA GLY A 366 32.22 1.70 -83.10
C GLY A 366 32.79 2.69 -82.09
N ARG A 367 33.63 2.24 -81.15
CA ARG A 367 34.74 2.99 -80.51
C ARG A 367 35.26 2.22 -79.30
N GLU A 368 36.15 1.26 -79.51
CA GLU A 368 37.17 1.00 -78.52
C GLU A 368 38.14 2.17 -78.54
N ASN A 369 38.02 3.05 -77.55
CA ASN A 369 39.09 3.95 -77.16
C ASN A 369 39.26 3.74 -75.65
N PRO A 370 40.37 3.16 -75.17
CA PRO A 370 40.57 2.94 -73.75
C PRO A 370 40.83 4.29 -73.07
N GLN A 371 39.77 4.97 -72.66
CA GLN A 371 39.90 6.14 -71.78
C GLN A 371 40.20 5.63 -70.37
N HIS A 372 41.45 5.82 -70.00
CA HIS A 372 41.99 5.84 -68.65
C HIS A 372 40.97 6.45 -67.66
N VAL A 373 40.37 5.60 -66.82
CA VAL A 373 39.55 6.03 -65.69
C VAL A 373 40.52 6.49 -64.59
N PRO A 374 40.57 7.78 -64.23
CA PRO A 374 41.45 8.22 -63.16
C PRO A 374 40.93 7.70 -61.81
N PRO A 375 41.82 7.37 -60.85
CA PRO A 375 41.41 6.89 -59.54
C PRO A 375 40.64 7.97 -58.79
N VAL A 376 39.55 7.55 -58.14
CA VAL A 376 38.74 8.41 -57.27
C VAL A 376 39.56 8.74 -56.03
N THR A 377 39.98 10.00 -55.88
CA THR A 377 40.60 10.50 -54.65
C THR A 377 39.53 10.94 -53.64
N MET A 378 39.83 10.71 -52.36
CA MET A 378 38.93 10.87 -51.20
C MET A 378 38.43 12.31 -50.94
N GLU A 379 38.85 13.30 -51.73
CA GLU A 379 38.40 14.69 -51.59
C GLU A 379 37.00 14.95 -52.18
N LYS A 380 36.43 14.03 -52.97
CA LYS A 380 35.08 14.15 -53.55
C LYS A 380 33.95 13.57 -52.69
N LEU A 381 34.24 13.08 -51.49
CA LEU A 381 33.27 12.54 -50.52
C LEU A 381 33.17 13.44 -49.27
N ARG A 382 32.84 14.71 -49.45
CA ARG A 382 32.42 15.60 -48.36
C ARG A 382 31.04 16.18 -48.62
#